data_AF-A0A2U3L7Q2-F1
#
_entry.id   AF-A0A2U3L7Q2-F1
#
_cell.length_a   1.000
_cell.length_b   1.000
_cell.length_c   1.000
_cell.angle_alpha   90.00
_cell.angle_beta   90.00
_cell.angle_gamma   90.00
#
_symmetry.space_group_name_H-M   'P 1'
#
loop_
_entity.id
_entity.type
_entity.pdbx_description
1 polymer ?
#
loop_
_entity_poly.entity_id
_entity_poly.type
_entity_poly.pdbx_seq_one_letter_code
_entity_poly.pdbx_strand_id
1 'polypeptide(L)'
;MKVRNSSSIEMLIASPQSHMPRRVDPRKLPRRLVARRCHCGQCASCVDNARWERVFQQKFADPDYYGPRMVRHSSPLDALG
;
A
#
# COMPACT_ATOMS: atom_id res chain seq x y z
N MET A 1 22.61 6.68 -27.82
CA MET A 1 22.17 6.13 -26.52
C MET A 1 20.77 5.54 -26.70
N LYS A 2 20.60 4.21 -26.60
CA LYS A 2 19.30 3.54 -26.73
C LYS A 2 18.94 3.00 -25.34
N VAL A 3 17.95 3.60 -24.70
CA VAL A 3 17.44 3.13 -23.40
C VAL A 3 16.72 1.82 -23.69
N ARG A 4 17.28 0.70 -23.22
CA ARG A 4 16.67 -0.64 -23.32
C ARG A 4 16.20 -1.03 -21.94
N ASN A 5 14.91 -0.87 -21.70
CA ASN A 5 14.19 -1.46 -20.58
C ASN A 5 12.68 -1.38 -20.85
N SER A 6 12.23 -1.94 -21.96
CA SER A 6 10.82 -2.33 -22.09
C SER A 6 10.68 -3.72 -21.50
N SER A 7 10.49 -3.80 -20.18
CA SER A 7 10.14 -5.06 -19.54
C SER A 7 8.68 -5.35 -19.92
N SER A 8 8.49 -6.36 -20.78
CA SER A 8 7.16 -6.73 -21.30
C SER A 8 6.22 -7.09 -20.14
N ILE A 9 5.00 -6.57 -20.20
CA ILE A 9 3.90 -6.77 -19.23
C ILE A 9 3.65 -8.27 -18.95
N GLU A 10 3.88 -9.12 -19.95
CA GLU A 10 3.84 -10.58 -19.84
C GLU A 10 4.68 -11.14 -18.67
N MET A 11 5.86 -10.57 -18.40
CA MET A 11 6.73 -11.02 -17.31
C MET A 11 6.20 -10.67 -15.92
N LEU A 12 5.37 -9.63 -15.81
CA LEU A 12 4.72 -9.27 -14.55
C LEU A 12 3.52 -10.20 -14.27
N ILE A 13 2.81 -10.63 -15.32
CA ILE A 13 1.65 -11.53 -15.21
C ILE A 13 2.10 -12.95 -14.89
N ALA A 14 3.26 -13.39 -15.39
CA ALA A 14 3.81 -14.73 -15.19
C ALA A 14 4.50 -14.94 -13.83
N SER A 15 4.61 -13.92 -12.97
CA SER A 15 5.16 -14.11 -11.63
C SER A 15 4.20 -14.94 -10.77
N PRO A 16 4.62 -16.09 -10.21
CA PRO A 16 3.82 -16.78 -9.22
C PRO A 16 3.69 -15.82 -8.04
N GLN A 17 2.48 -15.31 -7.86
CA GLN A 17 2.14 -14.38 -6.79
C GLN A 17 2.69 -14.97 -5.51
N SER A 18 3.68 -14.30 -4.92
CA SER A 18 4.16 -14.60 -3.59
C SER A 18 2.89 -14.69 -2.75
N HIS A 19 2.57 -15.89 -2.28
CA HIS A 19 1.38 -16.16 -1.49
C HIS A 19 1.53 -15.33 -0.21
N MET A 20 1.12 -14.06 -0.28
CA MET A 20 1.00 -13.22 0.89
C MET A 20 0.04 -14.00 1.78
N PRO A 21 0.44 -14.37 3.02
CA PRO A 21 -0.47 -15.06 3.91
C PRO A 21 -1.74 -14.22 3.93
N ARG A 22 -2.88 -14.86 3.64
CA ARG A 22 -4.18 -14.18 3.61
C ARG A 22 -4.23 -13.32 4.86
N ARG A 23 -4.31 -11.98 4.69
CA ARG A 23 -4.45 -11.08 5.84
C ARG A 23 -5.74 -11.51 6.52
N VAL A 24 -5.61 -12.20 7.65
CA VAL A 24 -6.78 -12.63 8.41
C VAL A 24 -7.43 -11.34 8.89
N ASP A 25 -8.71 -11.15 8.60
CA ASP A 25 -9.45 -9.97 9.03
C ASP A 25 -9.34 -9.86 10.56
N PRO A 26 -8.68 -8.82 11.10
CA PRO A 26 -8.51 -8.66 12.54
C PRO A 26 -9.84 -8.64 13.30
N ARG A 27 -10.94 -8.28 12.63
CA ARG A 27 -12.30 -8.28 13.20
C ARG A 27 -12.87 -9.68 13.40
N LYS A 28 -12.31 -10.70 12.72
CA LYS A 28 -12.71 -12.11 12.84
C LYS A 28 -11.82 -12.89 13.82
N LEU A 29 -10.74 -12.30 14.33
CA LEU A 29 -9.92 -12.94 15.36
C LEU A 29 -10.59 -12.76 16.72
N PRO A 30 -10.64 -13.81 17.56
CA PRO A 30 -11.04 -13.65 18.95
C PRO A 30 -10.15 -12.59 19.61
N ARG A 31 -10.75 -11.71 20.43
CA ARG A 31 -10.12 -10.51 20.99
C ARG A 31 -8.81 -10.77 21.74
N ARG A 32 -8.59 -12.01 22.20
CA ARG A 32 -7.35 -12.48 22.86
C ARG A 32 -6.20 -12.78 21.89
N LEU A 33 -6.50 -13.08 20.62
CA LEU A 33 -5.53 -13.29 19.54
C LEU A 33 -5.17 -12.00 18.79
N VAL A 34 -5.91 -10.90 19.02
CA VAL A 34 -5.48 -9.57 18.61
C VAL A 34 -4.31 -9.19 19.51
N ALA A 35 -3.12 -9.69 19.17
CA ALA A 35 -1.90 -9.43 19.89
C ALA A 35 -1.77 -7.92 20.07
N ARG A 36 -1.62 -7.48 21.33
CA ARG A 36 -1.30 -6.08 21.61
C ARG A 36 -0.07 -5.73 20.80
N ARG A 37 -0.11 -4.59 20.10
CA ARG A 37 1.04 -4.12 19.32
C ARG A 37 2.24 -4.04 20.25
N CYS A 38 3.34 -4.65 19.84
CA CYS A 38 4.58 -4.59 20.60
C CYS A 38 5.12 -3.14 20.55
N HIS A 39 5.73 -2.70 21.65
CA HIS A 39 6.33 -1.37 21.78
C HIS A 39 7.78 -1.43 22.29
N CYS A 40 8.44 -2.58 22.22
CA CYS A 40 9.81 -2.74 22.73
C CYS A 40 10.88 -2.01 21.88
N GLY A 41 10.55 -1.60 20.65
CA GLY A 41 11.46 -0.86 19.77
C GLY A 41 12.57 -1.71 19.13
N GLN A 42 12.74 -2.97 19.54
CA GLN A 42 13.89 -3.80 19.16
C GLN A 42 13.53 -5.01 18.28
N CYS A 43 12.30 -5.53 18.38
CA CYS A 43 11.90 -6.63 17.52
C CYS A 43 11.67 -6.16 16.08
N ALA A 44 11.79 -7.07 15.11
CA ALA A 44 11.67 -6.77 13.69
C ALA A 44 10.41 -5.96 13.35
N SER A 45 9.26 -6.31 13.93
CA SER A 45 8.01 -5.58 13.70
C SER A 45 8.02 -4.16 14.23
N CYS A 46 8.67 -3.90 15.37
CA CYS A 46 8.82 -2.53 15.89
C CYS A 46 9.76 -1.72 15.00
N VAL A 47 10.85 -2.32 14.55
CA VAL A 47 11.82 -1.66 13.65
C VAL A 47 11.16 -1.30 12.31
N ASP A 48 10.42 -2.23 11.72
CA ASP A 48 9.68 -1.99 10.47
C ASP A 48 8.60 -0.92 10.65
N ASN A 49 7.82 -0.99 11.73
CA ASN A 49 6.81 0.03 12.03
C ASN A 49 7.45 1.42 12.18
N ALA A 50 8.56 1.54 12.90
CA ALA A 50 9.27 2.80 13.06
C ALA A 50 9.82 3.33 11.72
N ARG A 51 10.32 2.43 10.86
CA ARG A 51 10.77 2.79 9.51
C ARG A 51 9.61 3.34 8.67
N TRP A 52 8.48 2.65 8.66
CA TRP A 52 7.31 3.08 7.89
C TRP A 52 6.70 4.38 8.43
N GLU A 53 6.64 4.54 9.75
CA GLU A 53 6.18 5.78 10.38
C GLU A 53 7.04 6.96 9.93
N ARG A 54 8.37 6.80 9.89
CA ARG A 54 9.27 7.85 9.38
C ARG A 54 8.98 8.21 7.93
N VAL A 55 8.80 7.22 7.06
CA VAL A 55 8.45 7.47 5.65
C VAL A 55 7.11 8.16 5.54
N PHE A 56 6.13 7.71 6.33
CA PHE A 56 4.80 8.30 6.39
C PHE A 56 4.88 9.78 6.75
N GLN A 57 5.57 10.11 7.84
CA GLN A 57 5.75 11.49 8.26
C GLN A 57 6.48 12.34 7.21
N GLN A 58 7.52 11.80 6.59
CA GLN A 58 8.30 12.56 5.61
C GLN A 58 7.51 12.86 4.32
N LYS A 59 6.65 11.94 3.88
CA LYS A 59 6.03 12.00 2.54
C LYS A 59 4.54 12.34 2.58
N PHE A 60 3.89 12.11 3.71
CA PHE A 60 2.44 12.10 3.84
C PHE A 60 1.94 12.85 5.09
N ALA A 61 2.80 13.55 5.84
CA ALA A 61 2.36 14.43 6.93
C ALA A 61 1.68 15.72 6.45
N ASP A 62 1.57 15.92 5.13
CA ASP A 62 0.79 17.00 4.55
C ASP A 62 -0.70 16.82 4.95
N PRO A 63 -1.30 17.77 5.70
CA PRO A 63 -2.70 17.71 6.13
C PRO A 63 -3.67 17.58 4.96
N ASP A 64 -3.31 18.13 3.80
CA ASP A 64 -4.14 18.15 2.59
C ASP A 64 -3.77 16.99 1.64
N TYR A 65 -2.90 16.06 2.05
CA TYR A 65 -2.53 14.90 1.22
C TYR A 65 -3.75 14.09 0.79
N TYR A 66 -4.69 13.86 1.71
CA TYR A 66 -5.99 13.25 1.47
C TYR A 66 -7.12 14.28 1.30
N GLY A 67 -6.79 15.55 1.10
CA GLY A 67 -7.75 16.60 0.83
C GLY A 67 -8.56 16.31 -0.43
N PRO A 68 -9.77 16.88 -0.55
CA PRO A 68 -10.63 16.67 -1.70
C PRO A 68 -9.95 17.21 -2.97
N ARG A 69 -9.37 16.32 -3.75
CA ARG A 69 -8.91 16.61 -5.11
C ARG A 69 -10.12 16.47 -6.01
N MET A 70 -10.60 17.57 -6.59
CA MET A 70 -11.62 17.50 -7.64
C MET A 70 -10.99 16.87 -8.88
N VAL A 71 -11.01 15.55 -8.94
CA VAL A 71 -10.72 14.82 -10.17
C VAL A 71 -11.94 15.00 -11.05
N ARG A 72 -11.81 15.81 -12.11
CA ARG A 72 -12.85 15.91 -13.13
C ARG A 72 -12.87 14.60 -13.91
N HIS A 73 -13.75 13.71 -13.50
CA HIS A 73 -14.07 12.52 -14.28
C HIS A 73 -15.01 12.96 -15.40
N SER A 74 -14.48 13.09 -16.62
CA SER A 74 -15.29 13.08 -17.83
C SER A 74 -15.29 11.66 -18.36
N SER A 75 -16.47 11.06 -18.54
CA SER A 75 -16.55 9.79 -19.24
C SER A 75 -16.36 10.06 -20.74
N PRO A 76 -15.53 9.30 -21.47
CA PRO A 76 -15.50 9.38 -22.93
C PRO A 76 -16.88 9.12 -23.57
N LEU A 77 -17.80 8.47 -22.85
CA LEU A 77 -19.17 8.22 -23.30
C LEU A 77 -20.11 9.42 -23.14
N ASP A 78 -19.73 10.45 -22.37
CA ASP A 78 -20.54 11.67 -22.22
C ASP A 78 -20.65 12.45 -23.54
N ALA A 79 -19.77 12.19 -24.51
CA ALA A 79 -19.76 12.82 -25.84
C ALA A 79 -20.60 12.10 -26.90
N LEU A 80 -21.27 10.98 -26.55
CA LEU A 80 -22.06 10.16 -27.47
C LEU A 80 -23.59 10.32 -27.27
N GLY A 81 -24.02 11.31 -26.49
CA GLY A 81 -25.43 11.65 -26.24
C GLY A 81 -25.95 12.72 -27.20
#